data_AF-A0A1C5CM21-F1
#
_entry.id   AF-A0A1C5CM21-F1
#
_cell.length_a   1.000
_cell.length_b   1.000
_cell.length_c   1.000
_cell.angle_alpha   90.00
_cell.angle_beta   90.00
_cell.angle_gamma   90.00
#
_symmetry.space_group_name_H-M   'P 1'
#
loop_
_entity.id
_entity.type
_entity.pdbx_description
1 polymer ?
#
loop_
_entity_poly.entity_id
_entity_poly.type
_entity_poly.pdbx_seq_one_letter_code
_entity_poly.pdbx_strand_id
1 'polypeptide(L)'
;MDRRDLNMGIVQQLKDITGDTGQFVAGILSDHISRDEQITFALRLVRLAEHIKQRAESAAGMVVEGGVVDDGGSRRPALSAGADERANHPRPAADD
;
A
#
# COMPACT_ATOMS: atom_id res chain seq x y z
N MET A 1 13.70 -5.46 -10.83
CA MET A 1 13.19 -4.12 -10.47
C MET A 1 12.45 -4.24 -9.16
N ASP A 2 12.72 -3.39 -8.18
CA ASP A 2 11.92 -3.34 -6.95
C ASP A 2 10.50 -2.85 -7.30
N ARG A 3 9.47 -3.37 -6.60
CA ARG A 3 8.08 -2.89 -6.71
C ARG A 3 7.98 -1.40 -6.42
N ARG A 4 8.84 -0.87 -5.54
CA ARG A 4 8.92 0.57 -5.28
C ARG A 4 9.43 1.35 -6.50
N ASP A 5 10.45 0.84 -7.20
CA ASP A 5 10.99 1.45 -8.42
C ASP A 5 9.93 1.48 -9.54
N LEU A 6 9.20 0.37 -9.72
CA LEU A 6 8.11 0.28 -10.69
C LEU A 6 7.01 1.31 -10.40
N ASN A 7 6.60 1.43 -9.11
CA ASN A 7 5.60 2.41 -8.70
C ASN A 7 6.07 3.85 -8.95
N MET A 8 7.31 4.18 -8.59
CA MET A 8 7.87 5.51 -8.85
C MET A 8 7.94 5.81 -10.35
N GLY A 9 8.34 4.83 -11.17
CA GLY A 9 8.36 4.96 -12.63
C GLY A 9 6.98 5.27 -13.21
N ILE A 10 5.94 4.54 -12.78
CA ILE A 10 4.55 4.78 -13.21
C ILE A 10 4.07 6.18 -12.80
N VAL A 11 4.35 6.59 -11.56
CA VAL A 11 3.96 7.92 -11.05
C VAL A 11 4.66 9.04 -11.83
N GLN A 12 5.94 8.88 -12.12
CA GLN A 12 6.69 9.85 -12.91
C GLN A 12 6.13 9.96 -14.34
N GLN A 13 5.87 8.82 -15.00
CA GLN A 13 5.26 8.80 -16.33
C GLN A 13 3.86 9.44 -16.36
N LEU A 14 3.04 9.19 -15.34
CA LEU A 14 1.73 9.84 -15.20
C LEU A 14 1.86 11.35 -15.09
N LYS A 15 2.81 11.85 -14.29
CA LYS A 15 3.07 13.28 -14.15
C LYS A 15 3.50 13.90 -15.47
N ASP A 16 4.44 13.27 -16.17
CA ASP A 16 4.96 13.78 -17.44
C ASP A 16 3.87 13.82 -18.52
N ILE A 17 3.09 12.74 -18.66
CA ILE A 17 1.97 12.68 -19.62
C ILE A 17 0.91 13.73 -19.26
N THR A 18 0.57 13.88 -17.97
CA THR A 18 -0.42 14.87 -17.53
C THR A 18 0.04 16.30 -17.85
N GLY A 19 1.34 16.58 -17.65
CA GLY A 19 1.95 17.88 -18.01
C GLY A 19 1.81 18.20 -19.51
N ASP A 20 1.99 17.20 -20.36
CA ASP A 20 1.95 17.38 -21.82
C ASP A 20 0.52 17.31 -22.40
N THR A 21 -0.43 16.71 -21.68
CA THR A 21 -1.80 16.45 -22.19
C THR A 21 -2.51 17.73 -22.59
N GLY A 22 -2.36 18.81 -21.81
CA GLY A 22 -3.01 20.09 -22.13
C GLY A 22 -2.54 20.67 -23.46
N GLN A 23 -1.22 20.65 -23.70
CA GLN A 23 -0.63 21.11 -24.95
C GLN A 23 -1.00 20.20 -26.12
N PHE A 24 -1.03 18.89 -25.91
CA PHE A 24 -1.48 17.94 -26.93
C PHE A 24 -2.92 18.22 -27.38
N VAL A 25 -3.85 18.39 -26.43
CA VAL A 25 -5.26 18.70 -26.72
C VAL A 25 -5.40 20.04 -27.45
N ALA A 26 -4.69 21.08 -26.98
CA ALA A 26 -4.69 22.37 -27.67
C ALA A 26 -4.16 22.27 -29.11
N GLY A 27 -3.12 21.45 -29.33
CA GLY A 27 -2.56 21.17 -30.65
C GLY A 27 -3.53 20.45 -31.58
N ILE A 28 -4.26 19.45 -31.08
CA ILE A 28 -5.33 18.76 -31.83
C ILE A 28 -6.44 19.73 -32.25
N LEU A 29 -6.92 20.54 -31.31
CA LEU A 29 -8.04 21.47 -31.57
C LEU A 29 -7.65 22.60 -32.54
N SER A 30 -6.37 22.95 -32.59
CA SER A 30 -5.85 24.01 -33.46
C SER A 30 -5.28 23.48 -34.79
N ASP A 31 -5.35 22.17 -35.05
CA ASP A 31 -4.74 21.51 -36.21
C ASP A 31 -3.22 21.79 -36.36
N HIS A 32 -2.54 22.02 -35.23
CA HIS A 32 -1.12 22.40 -35.16
C HIS A 32 -0.21 21.25 -34.74
N ILE A 33 -0.76 20.04 -34.58
CA ILE A 33 -0.01 18.86 -34.17
C ILE A 33 0.19 17.91 -35.35
N SER A 34 1.46 17.61 -35.64
CA SER A 34 1.80 16.72 -36.73
C SER A 34 1.34 15.28 -36.44
N ARG A 35 1.18 14.49 -37.52
CA ARG A 35 0.87 13.05 -37.41
C ARG A 35 1.88 12.31 -36.52
N ASP A 36 3.16 12.64 -36.62
CA ASP A 36 4.21 11.96 -35.86
C ASP A 36 4.14 12.29 -34.37
N GLU A 37 3.78 13.53 -34.00
CA GLU A 37 3.52 13.91 -32.62
C GLU A 37 2.30 13.20 -32.05
N GLN A 38 1.23 13.04 -32.84
CA GLN A 38 0.05 12.25 -32.48
C GLN A 38 0.41 10.79 -32.18
N ILE A 39 1.17 10.15 -33.08
CA ILE A 39 1.65 8.78 -32.90
C ILE A 39 2.55 8.67 -31.66
N THR A 40 3.46 9.62 -31.47
CA THR A 40 4.39 9.62 -30.34
C THR A 40 3.65 9.71 -29.01
N PHE A 41 2.66 10.60 -28.90
CA PHE A 41 1.86 10.72 -27.69
C PHE A 41 1.04 9.44 -27.41
N ALA A 42 0.44 8.85 -28.45
CA ALA A 42 -0.27 7.58 -28.32
C ALA A 42 0.63 6.44 -27.83
N LEU A 43 1.85 6.32 -28.38
CA LEU A 43 2.81 5.30 -27.95
C LEU A 43 3.23 5.48 -26.47
N ARG A 44 3.34 6.73 -25.99
CA ARG A 44 3.61 7.01 -24.57
C ARG A 44 2.46 6.51 -23.68
N LEU A 45 1.22 6.73 -24.08
CA LEU A 45 0.04 6.24 -23.35
C LEU A 45 0.00 4.71 -23.30
N VAL A 46 0.29 4.04 -24.42
CA VAL A 46 0.33 2.56 -24.48
C VAL A 46 1.38 1.99 -23.53
N ARG A 47 2.59 2.55 -23.52
CA ARG A 47 3.66 2.12 -22.60
C ARG A 47 3.28 2.33 -21.14
N LEU A 48 2.65 3.46 -20.80
CA LEU A 48 2.16 3.70 -19.45
C LEU A 48 1.10 2.66 -19.04
N ALA A 49 0.16 2.36 -19.93
CA ALA A 49 -0.87 1.35 -19.69
C ALA A 49 -0.25 -0.04 -19.45
N GLU A 50 0.78 -0.40 -20.21
CA GLU A 50 1.51 -1.65 -20.04
C GLU A 50 2.20 -1.73 -18.67
N HIS A 51 2.88 -0.67 -18.22
CA HIS A 51 3.48 -0.65 -16.89
C HIS A 51 2.45 -0.75 -15.76
N ILE A 52 1.30 -0.08 -15.90
CA ILE A 52 0.21 -0.17 -14.92
C ILE A 52 -0.35 -1.60 -14.87
N LYS A 53 -0.53 -2.23 -16.03
CA LYS A 53 -0.97 -3.62 -16.13
C LYS A 53 0.02 -4.57 -15.44
N GLN A 54 1.32 -4.46 -15.74
CA GLN A 54 2.37 -5.26 -15.10
C GLN A 54 2.36 -5.11 -13.57
N ARG A 55 2.18 -3.88 -13.05
CA ARG A 55 2.03 -3.63 -11.61
C ARG A 55 0.82 -4.34 -11.02
N ALA A 56 -0.32 -4.29 -11.69
CA ALA A 56 -1.56 -4.89 -11.22
C ALA A 56 -1.47 -6.44 -11.22
N GLU A 57 -0.96 -7.03 -12.30
CA GLU A 57 -0.76 -8.46 -12.43
C GLU A 57 0.28 -8.99 -11.41
N SER A 58 1.35 -8.23 -11.17
CA SER A 58 2.35 -8.57 -10.14
C SER A 58 1.81 -8.46 -8.71
N ALA A 59 0.83 -7.59 -8.47
CA ALA A 59 0.19 -7.46 -7.15
C ALA A 59 -0.85 -8.56 -6.88
N ALA A 60 -1.47 -9.11 -7.93
CA ALA A 60 -2.50 -10.14 -7.85
C ALA A 60 -1.97 -11.51 -7.36
N GLY A 61 -0.65 -11.74 -7.38
CA GLY A 61 -0.02 -12.98 -6.90
C GLY A 61 0.33 -13.00 -5.40
N MET A 62 0.04 -11.94 -4.65
CA MET A 62 0.44 -11.83 -3.25
C MET A 62 -0.68 -12.36 -2.33
N VAL A 63 -0.79 -13.69 -2.25
CA VAL A 63 -1.54 -14.37 -1.19
C VAL A 63 -0.71 -14.22 0.09
N VAL A 64 -1.11 -13.32 0.98
CA VAL A 64 -0.61 -13.39 2.35
C VAL A 64 -1.37 -14.54 2.98
N GLU A 65 -0.74 -15.71 3.10
CA GLU A 65 -1.20 -16.77 4.03
C GLU A 65 -1.06 -16.22 5.46
N GLY A 66 -1.96 -15.31 5.82
CA GLY A 66 -2.24 -14.96 7.19
C GLY A 66 -3.11 -16.07 7.74
N GLY A 67 -2.57 -16.88 8.63
CA GLY A 67 -3.37 -17.85 9.39
C GLY A 67 -4.61 -17.14 9.94
N VAL A 68 -5.78 -17.68 9.61
CA VAL A 68 -7.05 -17.20 10.16
C VAL A 68 -7.02 -17.54 11.64
N VAL A 69 -6.74 -16.54 12.49
CA VAL A 69 -6.92 -16.69 13.93
C VAL A 69 -8.42 -16.62 14.17
N ASP A 70 -8.99 -17.77 14.50
CA ASP A 70 -10.36 -17.88 14.97
C ASP A 70 -10.46 -17.24 16.36
N ASP A 71 -11.13 -16.09 16.47
CA ASP A 71 -11.44 -15.44 17.74
C ASP A 71 -12.53 -16.20 18.54
N GLY A 72 -12.91 -17.40 18.10
CA GLY A 72 -13.90 -18.27 18.71
C GLY A 72 -13.34 -19.28 19.70
N GLY A 73 -12.82 -18.87 20.87
CA GLY A 73 -12.70 -19.83 21.98
C GLY A 73 -11.71 -19.52 23.10
N SER A 74 -12.21 -18.85 24.13
CA SER A 74 -11.86 -19.04 25.55
C SER A 74 -10.64 -19.95 25.88
N ARG A 75 -9.53 -19.33 26.29
CA ARG A 75 -8.94 -19.67 27.59
C ARG A 75 -8.04 -18.53 28.09
N ARG A 76 -8.46 -17.99 29.24
CA ARG A 76 -7.65 -17.25 30.21
C ARG A 76 -6.15 -17.62 30.11
N PRO A 77 -5.23 -16.65 30.12
CA PRO A 77 -3.84 -16.95 30.45
C PRO A 77 -3.84 -17.61 31.83
N ALA A 78 -3.35 -18.84 31.89
CA ALA A 78 -2.96 -19.44 33.14
C ALA A 78 -1.92 -18.50 33.76
N LEU A 79 -2.29 -17.88 34.88
CA LEU A 79 -1.38 -17.17 35.75
C LEU A 79 -0.24 -18.13 36.09
N SER A 80 0.95 -17.87 35.55
CA SER A 80 2.18 -18.46 36.03
C SER A 80 2.21 -18.32 37.54
N ALA A 81 2.39 -19.44 38.23
CA ALA A 81 2.73 -19.49 39.64
C ALA A 81 4.11 -18.84 39.83
N GLY A 82 4.12 -17.52 39.93
CA GLY A 82 5.17 -16.76 40.57
C GLY A 82 4.82 -16.67 42.05
N ALA A 83 5.54 -17.42 42.88
CA ALA A 83 5.55 -17.23 44.31
C ALA A 83 6.17 -15.85 44.61
N ASP A 84 5.34 -14.84 44.79
CA ASP A 84 5.69 -13.66 45.59
C ASP A 84 4.75 -13.64 46.80
N GLU A 85 5.24 -14.27 47.86
CA GLU A 85 4.69 -14.15 49.20
C GLU A 85 4.87 -12.71 49.68
N ARG A 86 3.80 -12.19 50.29
CA ARG A 86 3.71 -10.97 51.13
C ARG A 86 3.18 -9.70 50.46
N ALA A 87 1.90 -9.78 50.09
CA ALA A 87 1.01 -8.63 50.24
C ALA A 87 0.69 -8.38 51.72
N ASN A 88 0.70 -7.10 52.04
CA ASN A 88 0.53 -6.46 53.34
C ASN A 88 -0.96 -6.38 53.74
N HIS A 89 -1.22 -6.18 55.05
CA HIS A 89 -2.45 -5.68 55.73
C HIS A 89 -3.47 -6.70 56.31
N PRO A 90 -4.34 -6.35 57.31
CA PRO A 90 -4.33 -5.28 58.35
C PRO A 90 -4.86 -5.66 59.79
N ARG A 91 -4.47 -4.87 60.84
CA ARG A 91 -5.15 -4.51 62.16
C ARG A 91 -5.72 -5.64 63.08
N PRO A 92 -6.12 -5.44 64.38
CA PRO A 92 -6.18 -4.27 65.29
C PRO A 92 -5.54 -4.51 66.70
N ALA A 93 -5.81 -3.62 67.67
CA ALA A 93 -5.23 -3.47 69.02
C ALA A 93 -5.73 -4.43 70.13
N ALA A 94 -4.93 -4.60 71.20
CA ALA A 94 -5.28 -4.81 72.63
C ALA A 94 -3.96 -4.90 73.46
N ASP A 95 -3.70 -4.00 74.43
CA ASP A 95 -3.80 -4.17 75.91
C ASP A 95 -2.81 -5.23 76.45
N ASP A 96 -1.86 -5.01 77.38
CA ASP A 96 -1.70 -4.13 78.56
C ASP A 96 -0.28 -3.51 78.65
#